data_AF-A0A7G2MF87-F1
#
_entry.id   AF-A0A7G2MF87-F1
#
_cell.length_a   1.000
_cell.length_b   1.000
_cell.length_c   1.000
_cell.angle_alpha   90.00
_cell.angle_beta   90.00
_cell.angle_gamma   90.00
#
_symmetry.space_group_name_H-M   'P 1'
#
loop_
_entity.id
_entity.type
_entity.pdbx_description
1 polymer ?
#
loop_
_entity_poly.entity_id
_entity_poly.type
_entity_poly.pdbx_seq_one_letter_code
_entity_poly.pdbx_strand_id
1 'polypeptide(L)'
;MKSNYWVMLLCLLASGFIGCSDDDGDNWKKTFEDEQARIKDFVYSKDSDPKIFKYHYTYLKEDIEDYAYLFNYQKEGKKATYGDFVWINYTQKSLTGSIIDSSDPSVAVGAGVSPYYTLGGPILMQMNTDAEKYIDPLSDILMNIPEGTTGSSIVSSIMSLSSALVYRDYTVESIVEEDNLLDYEKSMIGRYFADNNLDVFKEVPLHEGKTDTVALIAKTKENASGVFVQATDSVTVWAEGRILDELNPSLRQFLKMDSDDVVTWYLPDMIKGISLTLPELKVGEEATILFSSGMGYGYRGSRNYDGTYVVPAYSTLLFKVKIVDTKENPKKDK
;
A
#
# COMPACT_ATOMS: atom_id res chain seq x y z
N MET A 1 6.11 37.95 11.08
CA MET A 1 4.70 38.25 11.43
C MET A 1 3.88 36.99 11.23
N LYS A 2 3.17 36.58 12.28
CA LYS A 2 2.30 35.40 12.33
C LYS A 2 1.03 35.63 11.49
N SER A 3 0.51 34.58 10.85
CA SER A 3 -0.93 34.27 10.93
C SER A 3 -1.20 32.84 10.49
N ASN A 4 -1.92 32.12 11.36
CA ASN A 4 -2.48 30.80 11.19
C ASN A 4 -3.63 30.82 10.17
N TYR A 5 -3.83 29.72 9.45
CA TYR A 5 -5.17 29.31 9.01
C TYR A 5 -5.39 27.82 9.23
N TRP A 6 -6.41 27.57 10.04
CA TRP A 6 -7.03 26.31 10.40
C TRP A 6 -7.97 25.83 9.30
N VAL A 7 -8.06 24.50 9.17
CA VAL A 7 -9.29 23.67 9.03
C VAL A 7 -10.37 24.16 8.07
N MET A 8 -10.60 23.38 7.00
CA MET A 8 -11.93 23.24 6.42
C MET A 8 -12.31 21.75 6.35
N LEU A 9 -13.33 21.44 7.15
CA LEU A 9 -14.07 20.19 7.20
C LEU A 9 -15.49 20.48 6.69
N LEU A 10 -15.96 19.60 5.80
CA LEU A 10 -17.35 19.15 5.60
C LEU A 10 -18.43 20.07 5.01
N CYS A 11 -19.25 19.43 4.15
CA CYS A 11 -20.72 19.35 4.11
C CYS A 11 -21.20 19.26 2.64
N LEU A 12 -22.14 18.41 2.18
CA LEU A 12 -23.44 17.93 2.67
C LEU A 12 -23.85 16.66 1.85
N LEU A 13 -24.39 15.56 2.42
CA LEU A 13 -25.76 15.31 2.97
C LEU A 13 -26.84 15.17 1.85
N ALA A 14 -27.94 14.41 1.93
CA ALA A 14 -28.59 13.61 2.99
C ALA A 14 -29.79 12.84 2.40
N SER A 15 -30.27 11.83 3.14
CA SER A 15 -31.67 11.73 3.62
C SER A 15 -31.72 10.65 4.70
N GLY A 16 -32.43 10.73 5.82
CA GLY A 16 -33.05 11.76 6.66
C GLY A 16 -33.04 11.14 8.08
N PHE A 17 -32.94 11.88 9.18
CA PHE A 17 -34.06 12.46 9.89
C PHE A 17 -33.59 13.70 10.68
N ILE A 18 -34.35 14.79 10.55
CA ILE A 18 -34.33 15.92 11.47
C ILE A 18 -35.42 15.67 12.51
N GLY A 19 -35.04 15.72 13.78
CA GLY A 19 -35.93 15.94 14.91
C GLY A 19 -35.18 16.71 15.98
N CYS A 20 -35.30 18.03 15.98
CA CYS A 20 -34.98 18.84 17.16
C CYS A 20 -36.12 18.68 18.17
N SER A 21 -35.83 17.98 19.26
CA SER A 21 -36.58 17.99 20.52
C SER A 21 -35.56 17.74 21.64
N ASP A 22 -35.75 18.42 22.75
CA ASP A 22 -34.87 18.47 23.92
C ASP A 22 -34.33 17.10 24.37
N ASP A 23 -33.04 17.10 24.76
CA ASP A 23 -32.42 16.28 25.80
C ASP A 23 -32.75 14.79 25.83
N ASP A 24 -32.22 14.04 24.86
CA ASP A 24 -31.83 12.64 25.02
C ASP A 24 -30.45 12.49 24.36
N GLY A 25 -29.39 12.61 25.17
CA GLY A 25 -28.03 12.37 24.71
C GLY A 25 -27.96 11.05 23.96
N ASP A 26 -27.51 11.11 22.70
CA ASP A 26 -27.33 9.97 21.81
C ASP A 26 -26.70 8.81 22.61
N ASN A 27 -27.47 7.74 22.85
CA ASN A 27 -27.03 6.63 23.70
C ASN A 27 -26.07 5.74 22.90
N TRP A 28 -24.93 6.33 22.52
CA TRP A 28 -23.87 5.72 21.74
C TRP A 28 -23.43 4.40 22.35
N LYS A 29 -23.47 4.30 23.69
CA LYS A 29 -23.11 3.09 24.43
C LYS A 29 -24.07 1.95 24.16
N LYS A 30 -25.38 2.20 24.22
CA LYS A 30 -26.39 1.20 23.84
C LYS A 30 -26.27 0.83 22.37
N THR A 31 -26.07 1.80 21.48
CA THR A 31 -25.84 1.54 20.04
C THR A 31 -24.63 0.64 19.82
N PHE A 32 -23.54 0.88 20.56
CA PHE A 32 -22.32 0.07 20.54
C PHE A 32 -22.56 -1.34 21.12
N GLU A 33 -23.25 -1.47 22.26
CA GLU A 33 -23.60 -2.77 22.85
C GLU A 33 -24.48 -3.61 21.90
N ASP A 34 -25.50 -2.98 21.29
CA ASP A 34 -26.36 -3.62 20.29
C ASP A 34 -25.56 -4.02 19.04
N GLU A 35 -24.57 -3.22 18.64
CA GLU A 35 -23.65 -3.56 17.55
C GLU A 35 -22.78 -4.77 17.89
N GLN A 36 -22.16 -4.80 19.07
CA GLN A 36 -21.34 -5.92 19.52
C GLN A 36 -22.14 -7.23 19.54
N ALA A 37 -23.39 -7.19 20.01
CA ALA A 37 -24.29 -8.34 19.98
C ALA A 37 -24.55 -8.82 18.54
N ARG A 38 -24.84 -7.91 17.61
CA ARG A 38 -25.05 -8.24 16.18
C ARG A 38 -23.80 -8.84 15.52
N ILE A 39 -22.62 -8.28 15.80
CA ILE A 39 -21.35 -8.81 15.29
C ILE A 39 -21.15 -10.23 15.80
N LYS A 40 -21.34 -10.45 17.10
CA LYS A 40 -21.22 -11.77 17.70
C LYS A 40 -22.18 -12.77 17.07
N ASP A 41 -23.47 -12.43 16.96
CA ASP A 41 -24.47 -13.31 16.33
C ASP A 41 -24.12 -13.63 14.88
N PHE A 42 -23.66 -12.63 14.12
CA PHE A 42 -23.19 -12.82 12.75
C PHE A 42 -22.02 -13.80 12.68
N VAL A 43 -20.98 -13.61 13.50
CA VAL A 43 -19.79 -14.47 13.52
C VAL A 43 -20.15 -15.91 13.90
N TYR A 44 -20.91 -16.09 14.98
CA TYR A 44 -21.32 -17.43 15.43
C TYR A 44 -22.31 -18.12 14.50
N SER A 45 -23.00 -17.38 13.62
CA SER A 45 -23.78 -17.97 12.53
C SER A 45 -22.92 -18.55 11.40
N LYS A 46 -21.64 -18.17 11.32
CA LYS A 46 -20.69 -18.58 10.28
C LYS A 46 -19.68 -19.62 10.78
N ASP A 47 -19.20 -19.44 12.01
CA ASP A 47 -18.17 -20.26 12.61
C ASP A 47 -18.51 -20.53 14.08
N SER A 48 -18.55 -21.80 14.47
CA SER A 48 -18.83 -22.18 15.85
C SER A 48 -17.66 -21.95 16.81
N ASP A 49 -16.45 -21.75 16.28
CA ASP A 49 -15.21 -21.66 17.07
C ASP A 49 -14.28 -20.53 16.55
N PRO A 50 -14.77 -19.28 16.50
CA PRO A 50 -14.00 -18.13 16.06
C PRO A 50 -12.92 -17.76 17.09
N LYS A 51 -11.84 -17.15 16.62
CA LYS A 51 -10.87 -16.49 17.50
C LYS A 51 -11.30 -15.07 17.81
N ILE A 52 -11.28 -14.73 19.10
CA ILE A 52 -11.71 -13.42 19.61
C ILE A 52 -10.49 -12.69 20.17
N PHE A 53 -10.29 -11.45 19.73
CA PHE A 53 -9.29 -10.54 20.25
C PHE A 53 -10.00 -9.46 21.04
N LYS A 54 -9.50 -9.15 22.23
CA LYS A 54 -10.11 -8.20 23.17
C LYS A 54 -9.23 -6.98 23.29
N TYR A 55 -9.84 -5.80 23.17
CA TYR A 55 -9.17 -4.51 23.27
C TYR A 55 -9.86 -3.63 24.30
N HIS A 56 -9.06 -2.76 24.91
CA HIS A 56 -9.53 -1.73 25.84
C HIS A 56 -9.28 -0.37 25.21
N TYR A 57 -10.34 0.42 25.05
CA TYR A 57 -10.27 1.76 24.48
C TYR A 57 -10.90 2.77 25.44
N THR A 58 -10.39 4.00 25.43
CA THR A 58 -11.13 5.14 25.97
C THR A 58 -11.87 5.83 24.81
N TYR A 59 -13.19 5.72 24.77
CA TYR A 59 -14.06 6.35 23.79
C TYR A 59 -15.01 7.31 24.49
N LEU A 60 -15.07 8.57 24.03
CA LEU A 60 -15.88 9.63 24.65
C LEU A 60 -15.68 9.76 26.18
N LYS A 61 -14.43 9.55 26.65
CA LYS A 61 -14.02 9.56 28.07
C LYS A 61 -14.55 8.40 28.92
N GLU A 62 -15.12 7.37 28.29
CA GLU A 62 -15.46 6.11 28.94
C GLU A 62 -14.52 5.01 28.50
N ASP A 63 -14.14 4.16 29.44
CA ASP A 63 -13.41 2.94 29.13
C ASP A 63 -14.39 1.88 28.65
N ILE A 64 -14.11 1.33 27.47
CA ILE A 64 -14.91 0.30 26.82
C ILE A 64 -14.06 -0.92 26.48
N GLU A 65 -14.71 -2.07 26.44
CA GLU A 65 -14.15 -3.29 25.87
C GLU A 65 -14.73 -3.49 24.48
N ASP A 66 -13.86 -3.75 23.52
CA ASP A 66 -14.22 -3.99 22.13
C ASP A 66 -13.50 -5.24 21.62
N TYR A 67 -14.05 -5.83 20.56
CA TYR A 67 -13.67 -7.14 20.09
C TYR A 67 -13.43 -7.15 18.59
N ALA A 68 -12.31 -7.74 18.18
CA ALA A 68 -12.10 -8.16 16.81
C ALA A 68 -12.32 -9.67 16.72
N TYR A 69 -12.90 -10.12 15.62
CA TYR A 69 -13.18 -11.54 15.39
C TYR A 69 -12.44 -12.02 14.15
N LEU A 70 -11.80 -13.17 14.26
CA LEU A 70 -11.30 -13.97 13.15
C LEU A 70 -12.09 -15.28 13.11
N PHE A 71 -12.66 -15.61 11.96
CA PHE A 71 -13.54 -16.75 11.76
C PHE A 71 -13.33 -17.36 10.38
N ASN A 72 -13.82 -18.58 10.15
CA ASN A 72 -13.64 -19.33 8.91
C ASN A 72 -12.16 -19.44 8.48
N TYR A 73 -11.27 -19.67 9.45
CA TYR A 73 -9.83 -19.69 9.21
C TYR A 73 -9.21 -21.04 9.56
N GLN A 74 -8.10 -21.38 8.91
CA GLN A 74 -7.32 -22.57 9.27
C GLN A 74 -6.48 -22.30 10.51
N LYS A 75 -6.50 -23.21 11.49
CA LYS A 75 -5.80 -23.02 12.77
C LYS A 75 -4.32 -23.40 12.72
N GLU A 76 -3.98 -24.38 11.88
CA GLU A 76 -2.64 -24.97 11.77
C GLU A 76 -1.90 -24.45 10.53
N GLY A 77 -0.58 -24.36 10.62
CA GLY A 77 0.30 -23.91 9.53
C GLY A 77 1.26 -22.81 9.96
N LYS A 78 2.15 -22.41 9.03
CA LYS A 78 3.11 -21.32 9.24
C LYS A 78 2.35 -19.99 9.32
N LYS A 79 2.65 -19.17 10.31
CA LYS A 79 1.97 -17.90 10.61
C LYS A 79 2.99 -16.78 10.71
N ALA A 80 2.55 -15.56 10.38
CA ALA A 80 3.37 -14.38 10.55
C ALA A 80 3.54 -14.03 12.03
N THR A 81 4.61 -13.31 12.32
CA THR A 81 4.97 -12.80 13.65
C THR A 81 5.10 -11.27 13.62
N TYR A 82 5.42 -10.66 14.76
CA TYR A 82 5.61 -9.23 14.86
C TYR A 82 6.75 -8.75 13.96
N GLY A 83 6.47 -7.74 13.13
CA GLY A 83 7.42 -7.12 12.21
C GLY A 83 7.53 -7.79 10.84
N ASP A 84 6.98 -9.00 10.67
CA ASP A 84 6.96 -9.71 9.39
C ASP A 84 6.24 -8.90 8.30
N PHE A 85 6.61 -9.12 7.05
CA PHE A 85 5.86 -8.62 5.90
C PHE A 85 5.03 -9.74 5.29
N VAL A 86 3.77 -9.44 4.98
CA VAL A 86 2.78 -10.43 4.55
C VAL A 86 2.09 -9.95 3.28
N TRP A 87 2.12 -10.78 2.24
CA TRP A 87 1.33 -10.59 1.02
C TRP A 87 -0.10 -11.03 1.26
N ILE A 88 -1.05 -10.12 1.07
CA ILE A 88 -2.47 -10.42 1.25
C ILE A 88 -3.30 -10.05 0.03
N ASN A 89 -4.38 -10.79 -0.15
CA ASN A 89 -5.57 -10.36 -0.88
C ASN A 89 -6.75 -10.23 0.07
N TYR A 90 -7.72 -9.41 -0.27
CA TYR A 90 -8.97 -9.31 0.48
C TYR A 90 -10.19 -9.06 -0.39
N THR A 91 -11.36 -9.41 0.14
CA THR A 91 -12.67 -8.95 -0.35
C THR A 91 -13.49 -8.46 0.83
N GLN A 92 -13.88 -7.20 0.80
CA GLN A 92 -14.73 -6.58 1.81
C GLN A 92 -16.20 -6.72 1.43
N LYS A 93 -17.03 -7.12 2.38
CA LYS A 93 -18.45 -7.39 2.18
C LYS A 93 -19.30 -6.74 3.28
N SER A 94 -20.52 -6.34 2.93
CA SER A 94 -21.56 -6.04 3.92
C SER A 94 -21.97 -7.32 4.66
N LEU A 95 -22.68 -7.20 5.79
CA LEU A 95 -23.22 -8.36 6.52
C LEU A 95 -24.20 -9.20 5.67
N THR A 96 -24.80 -8.63 4.64
CA THR A 96 -25.67 -9.35 3.68
C THR A 96 -24.88 -10.06 2.58
N GLY A 97 -23.55 -9.91 2.55
CA GLY A 97 -22.65 -10.53 1.57
C GLY A 97 -22.43 -9.71 0.29
N SER A 98 -22.98 -8.51 0.18
CA SER A 98 -22.72 -7.62 -0.95
C SER A 98 -21.26 -7.17 -0.92
N ILE A 99 -20.55 -7.29 -2.05
CA ILE A 99 -19.16 -6.83 -2.16
C ILE A 99 -19.14 -5.30 -2.09
N ILE A 100 -18.25 -4.77 -1.25
CA ILE A 100 -18.03 -3.34 -1.02
C ILE A 100 -16.68 -2.90 -1.54
N ASP A 101 -15.70 -3.80 -1.60
CA ASP A 101 -14.37 -3.58 -2.16
C ASP A 101 -13.64 -4.93 -2.33
N SER A 102 -12.61 -4.97 -3.16
CA SER A 102 -11.73 -6.13 -3.28
C SER A 102 -10.36 -5.71 -3.80
N SER A 103 -9.30 -6.39 -3.32
CA SER A 103 -7.98 -6.28 -3.93
C SER A 103 -7.90 -7.02 -5.27
N ASP A 104 -8.90 -7.83 -5.64
CA ASP A 104 -9.07 -8.33 -7.00
C ASP A 104 -9.98 -7.36 -7.78
N PRO A 105 -9.44 -6.58 -8.75
CA PRO A 105 -10.24 -5.63 -9.50
C PRO A 105 -11.37 -6.29 -10.29
N SER A 106 -11.20 -7.55 -10.72
CA SER A 106 -12.24 -8.27 -11.47
C SER A 106 -13.45 -8.58 -10.60
N VAL A 107 -13.21 -8.93 -9.33
CA VAL A 107 -14.26 -9.18 -8.33
C VAL A 107 -14.98 -7.88 -7.96
N ALA A 108 -14.25 -6.80 -7.72
CA ALA A 108 -14.84 -5.50 -7.40
C ALA A 108 -15.68 -4.96 -8.56
N VAL A 109 -15.12 -4.92 -9.78
CA VAL A 109 -15.82 -4.41 -10.96
C VAL A 109 -17.01 -5.30 -11.33
N GLY A 110 -16.88 -6.63 -11.20
CA GLY A 110 -17.99 -7.56 -11.40
C GLY A 110 -19.17 -7.32 -10.46
N ALA A 111 -18.93 -6.74 -9.28
CA ALA A 111 -19.95 -6.32 -8.33
C ALA A 111 -20.44 -4.87 -8.54
N GLY A 112 -19.94 -4.16 -9.55
CA GLY A 112 -20.28 -2.76 -9.80
C GLY A 112 -19.61 -1.77 -8.86
N VAL A 113 -18.48 -2.14 -8.25
CA VAL A 113 -17.73 -1.35 -7.28
C VAL A 113 -16.37 -0.94 -7.86
N SER A 114 -15.96 0.30 -7.60
CA SER A 114 -14.60 0.76 -7.90
C SER A 114 -13.61 0.22 -6.87
N PRO A 115 -12.58 -0.55 -7.26
CA PRO A 115 -11.62 -1.14 -6.33
C PRO A 115 -10.74 -0.07 -5.67
N TYR A 116 -10.47 -0.24 -4.38
CA TYR A 116 -9.56 0.65 -3.66
C TYR A 116 -8.10 0.52 -4.13
N TYR A 117 -7.69 -0.69 -4.52
CA TYR A 117 -6.41 -0.95 -5.19
C TYR A 117 -6.63 -1.10 -6.69
N THR A 118 -6.44 0.01 -7.42
CA THR A 118 -6.81 0.11 -8.85
C THR A 118 -6.08 -0.87 -9.76
N LEU A 119 -4.84 -1.23 -9.41
CA LEU A 119 -4.04 -2.21 -10.16
C LEU A 119 -4.12 -3.62 -9.57
N GLY A 120 -4.96 -3.82 -8.56
CA GLY A 120 -5.16 -5.09 -7.87
C GLY A 120 -4.06 -5.45 -6.88
N GLY A 121 -4.23 -6.61 -6.25
CA GLY A 121 -3.32 -7.25 -5.32
C GLY A 121 -2.50 -8.40 -5.95
N PRO A 122 -1.77 -9.18 -5.12
CA PRO A 122 -1.69 -9.02 -3.67
C PRO A 122 -0.99 -7.72 -3.25
N ILE A 123 -1.23 -7.32 -2.01
CA ILE A 123 -0.64 -6.14 -1.37
C ILE A 123 0.25 -6.57 -0.21
N LEU A 124 1.41 -5.92 -0.05
CA LEU A 124 2.34 -6.20 1.02
C LEU A 124 1.99 -5.37 2.26
N MET A 125 1.90 -6.01 3.42
CA MET A 125 1.60 -5.36 4.69
C MET A 125 2.65 -5.72 5.73
N GLN A 126 3.11 -4.73 6.49
CA GLN A 126 3.94 -4.98 7.66
C GLN A 126 3.05 -5.31 8.85
N MET A 127 3.29 -6.43 9.51
CA MET A 127 2.67 -6.76 10.78
C MET A 127 3.17 -5.81 11.87
N ASN A 128 2.38 -5.63 12.92
CA ASN A 128 2.73 -4.82 14.06
C ASN A 128 4.17 -5.10 14.52
N THR A 129 4.96 -4.07 14.74
CA THR A 129 6.37 -4.19 15.14
C THR A 129 6.55 -4.19 16.66
N ASP A 130 5.53 -3.74 17.40
CA ASP A 130 5.57 -3.60 18.86
C ASP A 130 4.16 -3.69 19.44
N ALA A 131 3.82 -4.88 19.97
CA ALA A 131 2.53 -5.19 20.57
C ALA A 131 2.21 -4.36 21.82
N GLU A 132 3.24 -3.90 22.55
CA GLU A 132 3.06 -3.14 23.79
C GLU A 132 2.76 -1.68 23.49
N LYS A 133 3.26 -1.18 22.35
CA LYS A 133 3.14 0.22 21.96
C LYS A 133 1.97 0.51 21.03
N TYR A 134 1.61 -0.43 20.17
CA TYR A 134 0.62 -0.22 19.12
C TYR A 134 -0.52 -1.23 19.21
N ILE A 135 -1.75 -0.72 19.32
CA ILE A 135 -2.96 -1.52 19.15
C ILE A 135 -3.21 -1.64 17.64
N ASP A 136 -3.05 -2.85 17.09
CA ASP A 136 -3.26 -3.14 15.67
C ASP A 136 -4.07 -4.43 15.48
N PRO A 137 -5.40 -4.32 15.48
CA PRO A 137 -6.28 -5.47 15.32
C PRO A 137 -6.12 -6.18 13.98
N LEU A 138 -5.75 -5.46 12.92
CA LEU A 138 -5.56 -6.07 11.62
C LEU A 138 -4.33 -7.00 11.63
N SER A 139 -3.22 -6.54 12.21
CA SER A 139 -2.04 -7.41 12.39
C SER A 139 -2.36 -8.62 13.26
N ASP A 140 -3.05 -8.44 14.39
CA ASP A 140 -3.43 -9.56 15.27
C ASP A 140 -4.29 -10.61 14.55
N ILE A 141 -5.20 -10.17 13.67
CA ILE A 141 -5.99 -11.04 12.80
C ILE A 141 -5.08 -11.77 11.79
N LEU A 142 -4.28 -11.04 11.01
CA LEU A 142 -3.49 -11.59 9.90
C LEU A 142 -2.40 -12.55 10.39
N MET A 143 -1.76 -12.27 11.53
CA MET A 143 -0.79 -13.17 12.18
C MET A 143 -1.41 -14.50 12.65
N ASN A 144 -2.73 -14.65 12.60
CA ASN A 144 -3.42 -15.89 12.94
C ASN A 144 -3.93 -16.68 11.73
N ILE A 145 -3.83 -16.12 10.53
CA ILE A 145 -4.16 -16.79 9.27
C ILE A 145 -2.88 -17.43 8.73
N PRO A 146 -2.82 -18.77 8.60
CA PRO A 146 -1.63 -19.43 8.05
C PRO A 146 -1.36 -19.04 6.59
N GLU A 147 -0.07 -19.06 6.23
CA GLU A 147 0.40 -18.87 4.85
C GLU A 147 -0.30 -19.83 3.87
N GLY A 148 -0.74 -19.30 2.73
CA GLY A 148 -1.46 -20.03 1.69
C GLY A 148 -2.93 -20.33 2.03
N THR A 149 -3.48 -19.69 3.06
CA THR A 149 -4.85 -19.96 3.54
C THR A 149 -5.70 -18.70 3.65
N THR A 150 -6.97 -18.88 3.96
CA THR A 150 -7.96 -17.81 4.08
C THR A 150 -8.46 -17.66 5.50
N GLY A 151 -8.95 -16.47 5.83
CA GLY A 151 -9.69 -16.20 7.07
C GLY A 151 -10.56 -14.96 6.92
N SER A 152 -11.71 -14.95 7.58
CA SER A 152 -12.63 -13.82 7.58
C SER A 152 -12.50 -13.03 8.87
N SER A 153 -12.59 -11.70 8.81
CA SER A 153 -12.60 -10.88 10.00
C SER A 153 -13.67 -9.80 9.99
N ILE A 154 -14.08 -9.41 11.20
CA ILE A 154 -14.98 -8.29 11.43
C ILE A 154 -14.55 -7.55 12.69
N VAL A 155 -14.66 -6.24 12.65
CA VAL A 155 -14.38 -5.31 13.73
C VAL A 155 -15.55 -4.33 13.88
N SER A 156 -15.65 -3.68 15.03
CA SER A 156 -16.69 -2.69 15.32
C SER A 156 -16.54 -1.41 14.50
N SER A 157 -17.57 -0.58 14.50
CA SER A 157 -17.57 0.78 13.96
C SER A 157 -16.59 1.70 14.67
N ILE A 158 -16.41 1.52 15.99
CA ILE A 158 -15.43 2.28 16.79
C ILE A 158 -14.01 1.92 16.37
N MET A 159 -13.72 0.62 16.23
CA MET A 159 -12.39 0.13 15.86
C MET A 159 -12.04 0.43 14.40
N SER A 160 -13.01 0.34 13.48
CA SER A 160 -12.81 0.65 12.06
C SER A 160 -12.94 2.14 11.72
N LEU A 161 -13.43 2.96 12.66
CA LEU A 161 -13.82 4.35 12.43
C LEU A 161 -14.82 4.49 11.26
N SER A 162 -15.69 3.49 11.09
CA SER A 162 -16.67 3.40 9.99
C SER A 162 -18.07 3.19 10.55
N SER A 163 -19.05 3.93 10.06
CA SER A 163 -20.46 3.71 10.42
C SER A 163 -21.08 2.47 9.75
N ALA A 164 -20.42 1.91 8.74
CA ALA A 164 -20.85 0.71 8.05
C ALA A 164 -20.17 -0.53 8.63
N LEU A 165 -20.98 -1.51 9.06
CA LEU A 165 -20.50 -2.83 9.45
C LEU A 165 -20.19 -3.67 8.21
N VAL A 166 -18.91 -4.00 8.08
CA VAL A 166 -18.38 -4.81 6.99
C VAL A 166 -17.48 -5.89 7.58
N TYR A 167 -17.44 -7.05 6.93
CA TYR A 167 -16.44 -8.07 7.19
C TYR A 167 -15.53 -8.21 5.98
N ARG A 168 -14.31 -8.72 6.19
CA ARG A 168 -13.33 -8.93 5.13
C ARG A 168 -12.92 -10.38 5.10
N ASP A 169 -12.98 -10.97 3.91
CA ASP A 169 -12.34 -12.25 3.64
C ASP A 169 -10.91 -11.95 3.19
N TYR A 170 -9.93 -12.51 3.88
CA TYR A 170 -8.51 -12.41 3.56
C TYR A 170 -7.98 -13.71 2.98
N THR A 171 -6.99 -13.57 2.10
CA THR A 171 -6.05 -14.63 1.74
C THR A 171 -4.66 -14.15 2.14
N VAL A 172 -3.95 -14.94 2.94
CA VAL A 172 -2.51 -14.73 3.18
C VAL A 172 -1.77 -15.52 2.12
N GLU A 173 -1.29 -14.84 1.09
CA GLU A 173 -0.62 -15.49 -0.05
C GLU A 173 0.76 -16.01 0.35
N SER A 174 1.55 -15.15 1.00
CA SER A 174 2.90 -15.48 1.45
C SER A 174 3.37 -14.59 2.60
N ILE A 175 4.26 -15.12 3.43
CA ILE A 175 5.01 -14.41 4.46
C ILE A 175 6.45 -14.28 3.98
N VAL A 176 6.95 -13.05 3.95
CA VAL A 176 8.36 -12.75 3.61
C VAL A 176 9.27 -13.43 4.63
N GLU A 177 10.21 -14.24 4.14
CA GLU A 177 11.09 -15.08 4.98
C GLU A 177 12.39 -14.37 5.36
N GLU A 178 12.79 -13.37 4.59
CA GLU A 178 13.99 -12.59 4.83
C GLU A 178 13.88 -11.74 6.09
N ASP A 179 15.00 -11.54 6.78
CA ASP A 179 15.10 -10.85 8.07
C ASP A 179 14.53 -9.42 8.04
N ASN A 180 14.49 -8.79 6.86
CA ASN A 180 13.89 -7.48 6.65
C ASN A 180 13.44 -7.28 5.20
N LEU A 181 12.60 -6.27 5.00
CA LEU A 181 12.05 -5.92 3.69
C LEU A 181 13.15 -5.66 2.64
N LEU A 182 14.24 -4.98 2.99
CA LEU A 182 15.26 -4.64 2.00
C LEU A 182 15.93 -5.90 1.42
N ASP A 183 16.22 -6.89 2.26
CA ASP A 183 16.84 -8.14 1.80
C ASP A 183 15.89 -8.93 0.89
N TYR A 184 14.60 -8.96 1.22
CA TYR A 184 13.57 -9.49 0.33
C TYR A 184 13.53 -8.76 -1.02
N GLU A 185 13.48 -7.43 -1.00
CA GLU A 185 13.45 -6.61 -2.21
C GLU A 185 14.71 -6.79 -3.05
N LYS A 186 15.89 -6.87 -2.43
CA LYS A 186 17.16 -7.17 -3.13
C LYS A 186 17.14 -8.53 -3.80
N SER A 187 16.61 -9.55 -3.11
CA SER A 187 16.49 -10.89 -3.68
C SER A 187 15.55 -10.91 -4.89
N MET A 188 14.39 -10.27 -4.76
CA MET A 188 13.41 -10.12 -5.85
C MET A 188 13.99 -9.36 -7.05
N ILE A 189 14.70 -8.24 -6.81
CA ILE A 189 15.38 -7.48 -7.86
C ILE A 189 16.46 -8.34 -8.53
N GLY A 190 17.27 -9.06 -7.75
CA GLY A 190 18.33 -9.94 -8.26
C GLY A 190 17.81 -11.04 -9.16
N ARG A 191 16.70 -11.69 -8.78
CA ARG A 191 15.99 -12.67 -9.61
C ARG A 191 15.53 -12.05 -10.93
N TYR A 192 14.90 -10.87 -10.88
CA TYR A 192 14.47 -10.18 -12.10
C TYR A 192 15.63 -9.92 -13.07
N PHE A 193 16.79 -9.46 -12.58
CA PHE A 193 17.97 -9.24 -13.42
C PHE A 193 18.48 -10.55 -14.05
N ALA A 194 18.56 -11.63 -13.27
CA ALA A 194 18.99 -12.93 -13.75
C ALA A 194 18.04 -13.49 -14.82
N ASP A 195 16.74 -13.48 -14.54
CA ASP A 195 15.70 -14.03 -15.44
C ASP A 195 15.59 -13.26 -16.77
N ASN A 196 15.97 -11.98 -16.76
CA ASN A 196 15.95 -11.12 -17.96
C ASN A 196 17.32 -10.93 -18.60
N ASN A 197 18.36 -11.65 -18.12
CA ASN A 197 19.73 -11.55 -18.62
C ASN A 197 20.23 -10.10 -18.68
N LEU A 198 20.03 -9.36 -17.58
CA LEU A 198 20.46 -7.98 -17.41
C LEU A 198 21.73 -7.92 -16.55
N ASP A 199 22.71 -7.14 -17.00
CA ASP A 199 23.90 -6.85 -16.22
C ASP A 199 23.70 -5.60 -15.36
N VAL A 200 24.08 -5.68 -14.08
CA VAL A 200 24.09 -4.52 -13.19
C VAL A 200 25.18 -3.57 -13.64
N PHE A 201 24.78 -2.41 -14.17
CA PHE A 201 25.68 -1.31 -14.48
C PHE A 201 26.10 -0.57 -13.21
N LYS A 202 25.14 -0.28 -12.32
CA LYS A 202 25.40 0.47 -11.08
C LYS A 202 24.37 0.17 -9.99
N GLU A 203 24.85 0.10 -8.76
CA GLU A 203 24.05 0.16 -7.54
C GLU A 203 24.09 1.58 -6.96
N VAL A 204 22.92 2.14 -6.63
CA VAL A 204 22.75 3.48 -6.09
C VAL A 204 22.06 3.39 -4.72
N PRO A 205 22.77 3.64 -3.61
CA PRO A 205 22.17 3.71 -2.28
C PRO A 205 21.53 5.07 -2.02
N LEU A 206 20.54 5.14 -1.11
CA LEU A 206 19.88 6.41 -0.76
C LEU A 206 20.77 7.30 0.12
N HIS A 207 21.56 6.68 0.98
CA HIS A 207 22.48 7.34 1.91
C HIS A 207 23.87 6.74 1.74
N GLU A 208 24.89 7.60 1.65
CA GLU A 208 26.27 7.15 1.65
C GLU A 208 26.57 6.36 2.94
N GLY A 209 27.03 5.12 2.80
CA GLY A 209 27.44 4.27 3.92
C GLY A 209 26.32 3.60 4.73
N LYS A 210 25.04 3.78 4.36
CA LYS A 210 23.91 3.04 4.95
C LYS A 210 23.00 2.50 3.85
N THR A 211 22.98 1.18 3.66
CA THR A 211 22.06 0.54 2.71
C THR A 211 20.75 0.21 3.43
N ASP A 212 19.94 1.22 3.70
CA ASP A 212 18.57 0.99 4.21
C ASP A 212 17.58 0.88 3.02
N THR A 213 17.99 1.30 1.82
CA THR A 213 17.25 1.22 0.55
C THR A 213 18.24 1.24 -0.64
N VAL A 214 17.84 0.69 -1.80
CA VAL A 214 18.74 0.55 -2.96
C VAL A 214 18.02 0.70 -4.30
N ALA A 215 18.75 1.16 -5.32
CA ALA A 215 18.37 1.08 -6.72
C ALA A 215 19.47 0.37 -7.54
N LEU A 216 19.08 -0.51 -8.46
CA LEU A 216 19.97 -1.13 -9.46
C LEU A 216 19.62 -0.65 -10.86
N ILE A 217 20.65 -0.30 -11.62
CA ILE A 217 20.54 0.16 -13.01
C ILE A 217 21.13 -0.90 -13.93
N ALA A 218 20.39 -1.30 -14.96
CA ALA A 218 20.90 -2.01 -16.14
C ALA A 218 20.78 -1.09 -17.36
N LYS A 219 21.91 -0.76 -18.00
CA LYS A 219 21.90 -0.02 -19.26
C LYS A 219 21.54 -0.96 -20.40
N THR A 220 20.44 -0.66 -21.08
CA THR A 220 19.98 -1.44 -22.24
C THR A 220 20.40 -0.79 -23.57
N LYS A 221 20.83 0.47 -23.53
CA LYS A 221 21.45 1.18 -24.65
C LYS A 221 22.41 2.25 -24.15
N GLU A 222 23.63 2.23 -24.68
CA GLU A 222 24.66 3.22 -24.35
C GLU A 222 24.70 4.37 -25.35
N ASN A 223 25.17 5.53 -24.88
CA ASN A 223 25.54 6.66 -25.73
C ASN A 223 26.80 7.34 -25.17
N ALA A 224 27.96 6.91 -25.63
CA ALA A 224 29.24 7.44 -25.15
C ALA A 224 29.36 8.96 -25.31
N SER A 225 28.83 9.51 -26.40
CA SER A 225 28.85 10.94 -26.72
C SER A 225 27.75 11.78 -26.05
N GLY A 226 26.82 11.14 -25.34
CA GLY A 226 25.73 11.83 -24.65
C GLY A 226 26.21 12.67 -23.47
N VAL A 227 25.49 13.75 -23.19
CA VAL A 227 25.72 14.59 -22.00
C VAL A 227 25.04 13.94 -20.81
N PHE A 228 25.70 13.94 -19.64
CA PHE A 228 25.11 13.47 -18.39
C PHE A 228 23.98 14.39 -17.93
N VAL A 229 22.91 13.77 -17.45
CA VAL A 229 21.83 14.44 -16.73
C VAL A 229 22.38 14.98 -15.40
N GLN A 230 22.07 16.22 -15.04
CA GLN A 230 22.39 16.74 -13.71
C GLN A 230 21.22 16.55 -12.75
N ALA A 231 21.49 16.33 -11.45
CA ALA A 231 20.47 16.11 -10.44
C ALA A 231 19.46 17.28 -10.27
N THR A 232 19.81 18.47 -10.76
CA THR A 232 18.96 19.67 -10.73
C THR A 232 18.20 19.92 -12.03
N ASP A 233 18.34 19.06 -13.03
CA ASP A 233 17.80 19.31 -14.36
C ASP A 233 16.30 19.02 -14.45
N SER A 234 15.71 19.59 -15.51
CA SER A 234 14.49 19.03 -16.10
C SER A 234 14.89 18.06 -17.21
N VAL A 235 14.42 16.83 -17.14
CA VAL A 235 14.81 15.75 -18.05
C VAL A 235 13.59 15.32 -18.85
N THR A 236 13.71 15.31 -20.17
CA THR A 236 12.68 14.79 -21.05
C THR A 236 12.94 13.31 -21.30
N VAL A 237 11.95 12.48 -20.98
CA VAL A 237 12.05 11.03 -21.05
C VAL A 237 10.84 10.40 -21.72
N TRP A 238 11.04 9.22 -22.30
CA TRP A 238 9.98 8.22 -22.41
C TRP A 238 10.15 7.22 -21.27
N ALA A 239 9.05 6.74 -20.68
CA ALA A 239 9.12 5.82 -19.55
C ALA A 239 7.92 4.85 -19.44
N GLU A 240 8.20 3.68 -18.90
CA GLU A 240 7.21 2.76 -18.33
C GLU A 240 7.54 2.51 -16.86
N GLY A 241 6.51 2.38 -16.03
CA GLY A 241 6.62 2.06 -14.61
C GLY A 241 5.72 0.88 -14.25
N ARG A 242 6.31 -0.12 -13.57
CA ARG A 242 5.64 -1.34 -13.13
C ARG A 242 5.97 -1.64 -11.67
N ILE A 243 5.06 -2.31 -10.99
CA ILE A 243 5.31 -2.90 -9.68
C ILE A 243 5.99 -4.25 -9.90
N LEU A 244 7.13 -4.44 -9.25
CA LEU A 244 7.76 -5.75 -9.17
C LEU A 244 7.19 -6.48 -7.96
N ASP A 245 6.49 -7.58 -8.24
CA ASP A 245 6.01 -8.51 -7.25
C ASP A 245 6.18 -9.93 -7.82
N GLU A 246 6.36 -10.92 -6.96
CA GLU A 246 6.65 -12.30 -7.39
C GLU A 246 5.40 -13.14 -7.54
N LEU A 247 4.27 -12.63 -7.05
CA LEU A 247 2.98 -13.30 -7.04
C LEU A 247 2.12 -12.94 -8.27
N ASN A 248 2.47 -11.88 -9.00
CA ASN A 248 1.82 -11.45 -10.24
C ASN A 248 2.85 -11.34 -11.38
N PRO A 249 3.04 -12.40 -12.17
CA PRO A 249 4.06 -12.45 -13.21
C PRO A 249 3.85 -11.45 -14.36
N SER A 250 2.64 -10.88 -14.50
CA SER A 250 2.35 -9.92 -15.56
C SER A 250 2.89 -8.51 -15.24
N LEU A 251 3.33 -8.27 -14.00
CA LEU A 251 3.81 -6.98 -13.46
C LEU A 251 2.82 -5.83 -13.69
N ARG A 252 2.17 -5.41 -12.60
CA ARG A 252 1.15 -4.35 -12.62
C ARG A 252 1.75 -3.02 -13.12
N GLN A 253 1.28 -2.54 -14.28
CA GLN A 253 1.78 -1.30 -14.90
C GLN A 253 1.02 -0.08 -14.38
N PHE A 254 1.73 0.86 -13.76
CA PHE A 254 1.16 2.11 -13.23
C PHE A 254 1.52 3.35 -14.05
N LEU A 255 2.55 3.24 -14.90
CA LEU A 255 2.95 4.28 -15.84
C LEU A 255 3.18 3.63 -17.21
N LYS A 256 2.49 4.16 -18.21
CA LYS A 256 2.60 3.74 -19.60
C LYS A 256 2.63 4.98 -20.49
N MET A 257 3.54 5.00 -21.45
CA MET A 257 3.65 6.03 -22.46
C MET A 257 3.64 5.37 -23.84
N ASP A 258 2.95 5.95 -24.80
CA ASP A 258 3.02 5.48 -26.19
C ASP A 258 4.42 5.76 -26.76
N SER A 259 4.82 5.07 -27.83
CA SER A 259 6.22 5.07 -28.33
C SER A 259 6.76 6.45 -28.69
N ASP A 260 5.86 7.35 -29.10
CA ASP A 260 6.17 8.68 -29.60
C ASP A 260 5.98 9.76 -28.51
N ASP A 261 5.46 9.37 -27.35
CA ASP A 261 5.22 10.28 -26.23
C ASP A 261 6.49 10.52 -25.43
N VAL A 262 6.62 11.74 -24.91
CA VAL A 262 7.67 12.11 -23.96
C VAL A 262 7.10 13.02 -22.88
N VAL A 263 7.73 12.99 -21.70
CA VAL A 263 7.36 13.84 -20.57
C VAL A 263 8.62 14.48 -20.00
N THR A 264 8.52 15.73 -19.59
CA THR A 264 9.60 16.43 -18.89
C THR A 264 9.38 16.33 -17.38
N TRP A 265 10.32 15.71 -16.69
CA TRP A 265 10.36 15.62 -15.23
C TRP A 265 11.38 16.57 -14.65
N TYR A 266 11.00 17.32 -13.63
CA TYR A 266 11.96 18.06 -12.83
C TYR A 266 12.49 17.14 -11.73
N LEU A 267 13.75 16.71 -11.83
CA LEU A 267 14.29 15.63 -10.99
C LEU A 267 14.18 15.88 -9.48
N PRO A 268 14.37 17.10 -8.96
CA PRO A 268 14.22 17.37 -7.52
C PRO A 268 12.82 17.09 -6.97
N ASP A 269 11.77 17.11 -7.81
CA ASP A 269 10.39 16.83 -7.41
C ASP A 269 10.02 15.34 -7.57
N MET A 270 10.91 14.52 -8.13
CA MET A 270 10.67 13.09 -8.36
C MET A 270 10.99 12.24 -7.13
N ILE A 271 10.43 11.02 -7.11
CA ILE A 271 10.79 9.99 -6.13
C ILE A 271 12.30 9.71 -6.14
N LYS A 272 12.84 9.26 -5.00
CA LYS A 272 14.29 9.18 -4.78
C LYS A 272 14.99 8.30 -5.80
N GLY A 273 14.42 7.15 -6.13
CA GLY A 273 14.89 6.27 -7.19
C GLY A 273 15.18 7.04 -8.47
N ILE A 274 14.18 7.72 -9.04
CA ILE A 274 14.33 8.51 -10.27
C ILE A 274 15.33 9.66 -10.11
N SER A 275 15.21 10.45 -9.03
CA SER A 275 16.06 11.62 -8.81
C SER A 275 17.55 11.28 -8.67
N LEU A 276 17.87 10.07 -8.18
CA LEU A 276 19.23 9.61 -7.94
C LEU A 276 19.77 8.74 -9.07
N THR A 277 18.93 8.01 -9.81
CA THR A 277 19.39 7.11 -10.88
C THR A 277 19.46 7.78 -12.24
N LEU A 278 18.59 8.73 -12.57
CA LEU A 278 18.66 9.40 -13.89
C LEU A 278 19.96 10.20 -14.10
N PRO A 279 20.57 10.84 -13.09
CA PRO A 279 21.90 11.46 -13.23
C PRO A 279 23.04 10.49 -13.58
N GLU A 280 22.84 9.18 -13.41
CA GLU A 280 23.81 8.15 -13.82
C GLU A 280 23.72 7.80 -15.31
N LEU A 281 22.77 8.41 -16.02
CA LEU A 281 22.50 8.20 -17.43
C LEU A 281 22.85 9.44 -18.25
N LYS A 282 23.06 9.21 -19.55
CA LYS A 282 23.31 10.24 -20.55
C LYS A 282 22.10 10.39 -21.48
N VAL A 283 21.96 11.57 -22.07
CA VAL A 283 21.02 11.80 -23.17
C VAL A 283 21.26 10.77 -24.28
N GLY A 284 20.19 10.11 -24.74
CA GLY A 284 20.20 9.04 -25.74
C GLY A 284 20.36 7.62 -25.18
N GLU A 285 20.64 7.46 -23.88
CA GLU A 285 20.67 6.14 -23.22
C GLU A 285 19.28 5.61 -22.89
N GLU A 286 19.19 4.29 -22.81
CA GLU A 286 18.01 3.56 -22.32
C GLU A 286 18.46 2.66 -21.17
N ALA A 287 17.61 2.54 -20.16
CA ALA A 287 17.91 1.73 -18.98
C ALA A 287 16.66 1.06 -18.41
N THR A 288 16.87 -0.10 -17.81
CA THR A 288 15.95 -0.72 -16.85
C THR A 288 16.48 -0.43 -15.46
N ILE A 289 15.64 0.17 -14.61
CA ILE A 289 16.00 0.61 -13.27
C ILE A 289 15.02 -0.03 -12.31
N LEU A 290 15.52 -0.82 -11.36
CA LEU A 290 14.71 -1.38 -10.30
C LEU A 290 15.12 -0.77 -8.98
N PHE A 291 14.17 -0.40 -8.15
CA PHE A 291 14.51 0.13 -6.84
C PHE A 291 13.51 -0.27 -5.76
N SER A 292 14.08 -0.45 -4.57
CA SER A 292 13.38 -0.87 -3.36
C SER A 292 12.31 0.15 -2.98
N SER A 293 11.31 -0.26 -2.22
CA SER A 293 10.13 0.55 -1.93
C SER A 293 10.47 1.89 -1.27
N GLY A 294 11.48 1.94 -0.42
CA GLY A 294 11.95 3.18 0.21
C GLY A 294 12.64 4.17 -0.75
N MET A 295 13.08 3.73 -1.94
CA MET A 295 13.45 4.62 -3.05
C MET A 295 12.24 5.10 -3.85
N GLY A 296 11.12 4.38 -3.77
CA GLY A 296 9.86 4.71 -4.42
C GLY A 296 8.90 5.46 -3.50
N TYR A 297 7.73 4.86 -3.28
CA TYR A 297 6.63 5.46 -2.50
C TYR A 297 6.58 4.99 -1.03
N GLY A 298 7.50 4.10 -0.63
CA GLY A 298 7.69 3.63 0.74
C GLY A 298 6.43 3.05 1.39
N TYR A 299 6.33 3.22 2.70
CA TYR A 299 5.22 2.72 3.52
C TYR A 299 3.85 3.37 3.22
N ARG A 300 3.83 4.51 2.51
CA ARG A 300 2.58 5.23 2.20
C ARG A 300 1.95 4.76 0.89
N GLY A 301 2.76 4.29 -0.05
CA GLY A 301 2.33 4.08 -1.43
C GLY A 301 2.00 5.40 -2.15
N SER A 302 1.46 5.29 -3.34
CA SER A 302 0.94 6.40 -4.14
C SER A 302 -0.58 6.28 -4.29
N ARG A 303 -1.28 7.39 -4.03
CA ARG A 303 -2.74 7.46 -4.08
C ARG A 303 -3.21 8.54 -5.04
N ASN A 304 -4.35 8.27 -5.69
CA ASN A 304 -5.11 9.27 -6.42
C ASN A 304 -5.77 10.27 -5.45
N TYR A 305 -6.30 11.36 -6.02
CA TYR A 305 -7.03 12.38 -5.25
C TYR A 305 -8.27 11.82 -4.53
N ASP A 306 -8.92 10.81 -5.12
CA ASP A 306 -10.06 10.11 -4.52
C ASP A 306 -9.67 9.12 -3.40
N GLY A 307 -8.37 9.01 -3.10
CA GLY A 307 -7.82 8.16 -2.06
C GLY A 307 -7.54 6.72 -2.49
N THR A 308 -7.87 6.32 -3.72
CA THR A 308 -7.55 4.99 -4.27
C THR A 308 -6.04 4.83 -4.46
N TYR A 309 -5.54 3.61 -4.26
CA TYR A 309 -4.14 3.28 -4.47
C TYR A 309 -3.84 3.02 -5.95
N VAL A 310 -2.86 3.75 -6.46
CA VAL A 310 -2.22 3.48 -7.75
C VAL A 310 -1.01 2.57 -7.54
N VAL A 311 -0.19 2.88 -6.54
CA VAL A 311 0.95 2.06 -6.13
C VAL A 311 0.79 1.72 -4.65
N PRO A 312 0.60 0.45 -4.28
CA PRO A 312 0.49 0.02 -2.89
C PRO A 312 1.70 0.42 -2.04
N ALA A 313 1.52 0.46 -0.72
CA ALA A 313 2.64 0.57 0.22
C ALA A 313 3.67 -0.56 -0.01
N TYR A 314 4.93 -0.27 0.30
CA TYR A 314 6.04 -1.23 0.24
C TYR A 314 6.27 -1.86 -1.14
N SER A 315 5.81 -1.21 -2.22
CA SER A 315 6.02 -1.70 -3.59
C SER A 315 7.45 -1.46 -4.07
N THR A 316 8.16 -2.52 -4.43
CA THR A 316 9.37 -2.42 -5.27
C THR A 316 8.97 -2.03 -6.69
N LEU A 317 9.68 -1.07 -7.29
CA LEU A 317 9.32 -0.53 -8.59
C LEU A 317 10.35 -0.89 -9.65
N LEU A 318 9.86 -1.09 -10.86
CA LEU A 318 10.61 -1.27 -12.08
C LEU A 318 10.27 -0.12 -13.04
N PHE A 319 11.29 0.57 -13.50
CA PHE A 319 11.19 1.58 -14.55
C PHE A 319 11.99 1.18 -15.78
N LYS A 320 11.38 1.32 -16.96
CA LYS A 320 12.13 1.39 -18.22
C LYS A 320 12.13 2.85 -18.64
N VAL A 321 13.31 3.39 -18.95
CA VAL A 321 13.46 4.80 -19.29
C VAL A 321 14.32 4.96 -20.53
N LYS A 322 14.00 5.99 -21.32
CA LYS A 322 14.81 6.50 -22.42
C LYS A 322 15.03 7.99 -22.20
N ILE A 323 16.29 8.41 -22.11
CA ILE A 323 16.63 9.83 -21.95
C ILE A 323 16.61 10.50 -23.32
N VAL A 324 15.71 11.46 -23.51
CA VAL A 324 15.54 12.15 -24.81
C VAL A 324 16.28 13.47 -24.82
N ASP A 325 16.17 14.24 -23.74
CA ASP A 325 16.83 15.55 -23.60
C ASP A 325 17.03 15.90 -22.13
N THR A 326 17.95 16.83 -21.84
CA THR A 326 18.11 17.41 -20.51
C THR A 326 18.32 18.91 -20.60
N LYS A 327 17.71 19.64 -19.67
CA LYS A 327 17.81 21.10 -19.60
C LYS A 327 18.10 21.53 -18.18
N GLU A 328 19.15 22.34 -18.03
CA GLU A 328 19.48 23.01 -16.79
C GLU A 328 18.30 23.88 -16.32
N ASN A 329 17.90 23.71 -15.06
CA ASN A 329 16.88 24.57 -14.47
C ASN A 329 17.54 25.85 -13.92
N PRO A 330 17.21 27.06 -14.42
CA PRO A 330 17.91 28.29 -14.04
C PRO A 330 17.72 28.75 -12.58
N LYS A 331 16.91 28.04 -11.77
CA LYS A 331 16.78 28.31 -10.33
C LYS A 331 17.96 27.70 -9.55
N LYS A 332 19.18 28.17 -9.82
CA LYS A 332 20.36 27.87 -8.98
C LYS A 332 20.47 28.75 -7.73
N ASP A 333 19.60 29.77 -7.58
CA ASP A 333 19.65 30.72 -6.47
C ASP A 333 18.34 30.73 -5.68
N LYS A 334 18.25 29.91 -4.61
CA LYS A 334 17.43 30.22 -3.42
C LYS A 334 18.06 29.67 -2.16
#